data_AF-A0A3N9NQU9-F1
#
_entry.id   AF-A0A3N9NQU9-F1
#
_cell.length_a   1.000
_cell.length_b   1.000
_cell.length_c   1.000
_cell.angle_alpha   90.00
_cell.angle_beta   90.00
_cell.angle_gamma   90.00
#
_symmetry.space_group_name_H-M   'P 1'
#
loop_
_entity.id
_entity.type
_entity.pdbx_description
1 polymer ?
#
loop_
_entity_poly.entity_id
_entity_poly.type
_entity_poly.pdbx_seq_one_letter_code
_entity_poly.pdbx_strand_id
1 'polypeptide(L)'
;GKQVAGIGNGMGLFLLIGGIYLLVIRQITWHIPVSFLLGSFGTALIFHQMNPEQFATPLFHILSGSTFLGAFFLATEHTTSPVNRIPMFLYGLLGGILLIIIRSFSVYYDGIAFTILLMNLFNPLLDRITPGVSGLEEVSHA
;
A
#
# COMPACT_ATOMS: atom_id res chain seq x y z
N GLY A 1 8.04 23.58 -13.30
CA GLY A 1 8.87 22.37 -13.40
C GLY A 1 8.18 21.29 -14.22
N LYS A 2 8.43 21.23 -15.53
CA LYS A 2 7.87 20.22 -16.46
C LYS A 2 8.80 19.02 -16.73
N GLN A 3 9.95 18.94 -16.06
CA GLN A 3 11.01 17.98 -16.41
C GLN A 3 11.06 16.71 -15.54
N VAL A 4 10.40 16.69 -14.37
CA VAL A 4 10.40 15.50 -13.49
C VAL A 4 9.40 14.43 -13.97
N ALA A 5 8.35 14.85 -14.69
CA ALA A 5 7.34 13.95 -15.24
C ALA A 5 7.92 12.99 -16.32
N GLY A 6 8.99 13.36 -17.03
CA GLY A 6 9.57 12.52 -18.08
C GLY A 6 10.33 11.30 -17.54
N ILE A 7 10.99 11.44 -16.39
CA ILE A 7 11.87 10.40 -15.83
C ILE A 7 11.08 9.48 -14.86
N GLY A 8 10.12 10.03 -14.11
CA GLY A 8 9.27 9.26 -13.20
C GLY A 8 8.25 8.35 -13.90
N ASN A 9 7.67 8.80 -15.02
CA ASN A 9 6.65 8.03 -15.76
C ASN A 9 7.20 6.74 -16.40
N GLY A 10 8.44 6.77 -16.89
CA GLY A 10 9.04 5.58 -17.51
C GLY A 10 9.26 4.46 -16.49
N MET A 11 9.87 4.78 -15.35
CA MET A 11 10.13 3.79 -14.30
C MET A 11 8.86 3.25 -13.66
N GLY A 12 7.86 4.11 -13.43
CA GLY A 12 6.56 3.68 -12.92
C GLY A 12 5.87 2.67 -13.84
N LEU A 13 6.00 2.84 -15.17
CA LEU A 13 5.43 1.91 -16.15
C LEU A 13 6.07 0.52 -16.07
N PHE A 14 7.40 0.44 -15.99
CA PHE A 14 8.10 -0.85 -15.86
C PHE A 14 7.75 -1.55 -14.53
N LEU A 15 7.64 -0.80 -13.44
CA LEU A 15 7.21 -1.34 -12.14
C LEU A 15 5.77 -1.84 -12.19
N LEU A 16 4.87 -1.12 -12.85
CA LEU A 16 3.49 -1.54 -13.05
C LEU A 16 3.41 -2.82 -13.90
N ILE A 17 4.17 -2.90 -14.99
CA ILE A 17 4.27 -4.12 -15.82
C ILE A 17 4.81 -5.28 -14.98
N GLY A 18 5.86 -5.05 -14.19
CA GLY A 18 6.42 -6.07 -13.30
C GLY A 18 5.42 -6.52 -12.22
N GLY A 19 4.67 -5.58 -11.63
CA GLY A 19 3.63 -5.88 -10.64
C GLY A 19 2.47 -6.68 -11.25
N ILE A 20 2.03 -6.34 -12.45
CA ILE A 20 1.03 -7.12 -13.20
C ILE A 20 1.58 -8.52 -13.52
N TYR A 21 2.83 -8.62 -13.94
CA TYR A 21 3.46 -9.91 -14.19
C TYR A 21 3.43 -10.80 -12.94
N LEU A 22 3.78 -10.26 -11.75
CA LEU A 22 3.71 -10.98 -10.47
C LEU A 22 2.29 -11.42 -10.10
N LEU A 23 1.27 -10.61 -10.42
CA LEU A 23 -0.14 -11.00 -10.26
C LEU A 23 -0.53 -12.16 -11.19
N VAL A 24 -0.07 -12.13 -12.45
CA VAL A 24 -0.39 -13.17 -13.44
C VAL A 24 0.21 -14.51 -13.05
N ILE A 25 1.48 -14.52 -12.60
CA ILE A 25 2.13 -15.74 -12.11
C ILE A 25 1.68 -16.13 -10.68
N ARG A 26 0.72 -15.39 -10.11
CA ARG A 26 0.13 -15.62 -8.77
C ARG A 26 1.15 -15.69 -7.63
N GLN A 27 2.26 -14.98 -7.77
CA GLN A 27 3.18 -14.80 -6.65
C GLN A 27 2.55 -13.85 -5.63
N ILE A 28 1.98 -12.72 -6.07
CA ILE A 28 1.30 -11.77 -5.16
C ILE A 28 -0.22 -11.84 -5.30
N THR A 29 -0.95 -11.46 -4.26
CA THR A 29 -2.41 -11.28 -4.33
C THR A 29 -2.76 -9.82 -4.64
N TRP A 30 -3.91 -9.58 -5.26
CA TRP A 30 -4.35 -8.24 -5.65
C TRP A 30 -4.87 -7.39 -4.47
N HIS A 31 -5.19 -8.01 -3.33
CA HIS A 31 -5.82 -7.34 -2.20
C HIS A 31 -4.93 -6.25 -1.60
N ILE A 32 -3.62 -6.51 -1.42
CA ILE A 32 -2.68 -5.55 -0.83
C ILE A 32 -2.38 -4.40 -1.81
N PRO A 33 -1.97 -4.64 -3.08
CA PRO A 33 -1.66 -3.56 -4.01
C PRO A 33 -2.86 -2.64 -4.26
N VAL A 34 -4.05 -3.21 -4.45
CA VAL A 34 -5.27 -2.43 -4.73
C VAL A 34 -5.68 -1.60 -3.52
N SER A 35 -5.68 -2.17 -2.32
CA SER A 35 -6.04 -1.42 -1.11
C SER A 35 -5.02 -0.34 -0.77
N PHE A 36 -3.74 -0.56 -1.04
CA PHE A 36 -2.67 0.43 -0.90
C PHE A 36 -2.83 1.62 -1.85
N LEU A 37 -3.09 1.34 -3.12
CA LEU A 37 -3.35 2.39 -4.10
C LEU A 37 -4.64 3.16 -3.77
N LEU A 38 -5.69 2.47 -3.30
CA LEU A 38 -6.94 3.10 -2.90
C LEU A 38 -6.76 4.00 -1.66
N GLY A 39 -6.06 3.51 -0.63
CA GLY A 39 -5.78 4.27 0.58
C GLY A 39 -4.95 5.52 0.29
N SER A 40 -3.88 5.38 -0.50
CA SER A 40 -3.06 6.52 -0.90
C SER A 40 -3.82 7.50 -1.80
N PHE A 41 -4.63 7.04 -2.75
CA PHE A 41 -5.47 7.92 -3.56
C PHE A 41 -6.45 8.72 -2.69
N GLY A 42 -7.18 8.03 -1.83
CA GLY A 42 -8.23 8.62 -0.99
C GLY A 42 -7.67 9.67 -0.06
N THR A 43 -6.57 9.37 0.64
CA THR A 43 -5.93 10.34 1.55
C THR A 43 -5.36 11.53 0.79
N ALA A 44 -4.71 11.30 -0.36
CA ALA A 44 -4.18 12.39 -1.16
C ALA A 44 -5.30 13.29 -1.71
N LEU A 45 -6.43 12.71 -2.09
CA LEU A 45 -7.61 13.47 -2.54
C LEU A 45 -8.16 14.36 -1.43
N ILE A 46 -8.28 13.84 -0.21
CA ILE A 46 -8.74 14.60 0.95
C ILE A 46 -7.79 15.75 1.24
N PHE A 47 -6.47 15.51 1.30
CA PHE A 47 -5.49 16.55 1.58
C PHE A 47 -5.46 17.62 0.49
N HIS A 48 -5.53 17.20 -0.78
CA HIS A 48 -5.58 18.14 -1.89
C HIS A 48 -6.85 19.01 -1.86
N GLN A 49 -8.00 18.48 -1.47
CA GLN A 49 -9.22 19.28 -1.31
C GLN A 49 -9.14 20.25 -0.12
N MET A 50 -8.44 19.87 0.95
CA MET A 50 -8.26 20.75 2.11
C MET A 50 -7.34 21.93 1.82
N ASN A 51 -6.23 21.71 1.11
CA ASN A 51 -5.29 22.77 0.77
C ASN A 51 -4.54 22.51 -0.54
N PRO A 52 -5.10 22.92 -1.70
CA PRO A 52 -4.54 22.63 -3.02
C PRO A 52 -3.16 23.25 -3.28
N GLU A 53 -2.81 24.35 -2.60
CA GLU A 53 -1.52 25.02 -2.78
C GLU A 53 -0.37 24.31 -2.04
N GLN A 54 -0.70 23.63 -0.94
CA GLN A 54 0.27 22.94 -0.10
C GLN A 54 0.47 21.48 -0.53
N PHE A 55 -0.60 20.80 -0.97
CA PHE A 55 -0.58 19.37 -1.29
C PHE A 55 -0.68 19.11 -2.79
N ALA A 56 0.23 18.29 -3.31
CA ALA A 56 0.26 17.90 -4.71
C ALA A 56 -1.01 17.12 -5.11
N THR A 57 -1.28 17.04 -6.41
CA THR A 57 -2.46 16.34 -6.91
C THR A 57 -2.40 14.85 -6.56
N PRO A 58 -3.54 14.18 -6.33
CA PRO A 58 -3.56 12.75 -5.99
C PRO A 58 -2.90 11.88 -7.06
N LEU A 59 -3.03 12.29 -8.32
CA LEU A 59 -2.42 11.61 -9.45
C LEU A 59 -0.89 11.68 -9.41
N PHE A 60 -0.32 12.79 -8.92
CA PHE A 60 1.13 12.91 -8.74
C PHE A 60 1.67 11.93 -7.71
N HIS A 61 0.94 11.70 -6.62
CA HIS A 61 1.34 10.73 -5.60
C HIS A 61 1.26 9.29 -6.11
N ILE A 62 0.26 8.94 -6.92
CA ILE A 62 0.11 7.57 -7.45
C ILE A 62 1.08 7.29 -8.58
N LEU A 63 1.25 8.24 -9.51
CA LEU A 63 2.14 8.08 -10.67
C LEU A 63 3.62 8.16 -10.29
N SER A 64 3.95 8.34 -9.01
CA SER A 64 5.30 8.17 -8.50
C SER A 64 5.72 6.70 -8.56
N GLY A 65 6.87 6.42 -9.18
CA GLY A 65 7.41 5.06 -9.28
C GLY A 65 7.59 4.38 -7.92
N SER A 66 7.93 5.12 -6.86
CA SER A 66 8.05 4.59 -5.51
C SER A 66 6.73 4.08 -4.92
N THR A 67 5.59 4.63 -5.33
CA THR A 67 4.27 4.13 -4.91
C THR A 67 4.01 2.76 -5.50
N PHE A 68 4.33 2.54 -6.78
CA PHE A 68 4.22 1.23 -7.41
C PHE A 68 5.24 0.23 -6.87
N LEU A 69 6.48 0.67 -6.62
CA LEU A 69 7.49 -0.17 -5.96
C LEU A 69 6.99 -0.65 -4.59
N GLY A 70 6.45 0.27 -3.80
CA GLY A 70 5.83 -0.01 -2.52
C GLY A 70 4.68 -1.00 -2.61
N ALA A 71 3.69 -0.69 -3.45
CA ALA A 71 2.45 -1.44 -3.55
C ALA A 71 2.62 -2.87 -4.09
N PHE A 72 3.51 -3.09 -5.06
CA PHE A 72 3.62 -4.37 -5.78
C PHE A 72 4.82 -5.23 -5.38
N PHE A 73 5.87 -4.66 -4.76
CA PHE A 73 7.10 -5.38 -4.48
C PHE A 73 7.44 -5.42 -2.99
N LEU A 74 7.28 -4.29 -2.29
CA LEU A 74 7.66 -4.20 -0.88
C LEU A 74 6.53 -4.62 0.07
N ALA A 75 5.31 -4.11 -0.15
CA ALA A 75 4.16 -4.36 0.70
C ALA A 75 3.59 -5.79 0.56
N THR A 76 3.96 -6.50 -0.49
CA THR A 76 3.48 -7.86 -0.80
C THR A 76 4.49 -8.95 -0.45
N GLU A 77 5.53 -8.64 0.33
CA GLU A 77 6.54 -9.61 0.73
C GLU A 77 5.94 -10.69 1.65
N HIS A 78 6.08 -11.96 1.25
CA HIS A 78 5.41 -13.11 1.88
C HIS A 78 5.75 -13.39 3.34
N THR A 79 6.88 -12.89 3.81
CA THR A 79 7.38 -13.13 5.17
C THR A 79 6.78 -12.16 6.19
N THR A 80 6.37 -10.98 5.74
CA THR A 80 5.98 -9.85 6.58
C THR A 80 4.54 -9.39 6.36
N SER A 81 3.87 -9.92 5.33
CA SER A 81 2.50 -9.57 4.97
C SER A 81 1.47 -10.52 5.59
N PRO A 82 0.24 -10.06 5.86
CA PRO A 82 -0.80 -10.90 6.45
C PRO A 82 -1.37 -11.89 5.42
N VAL A 83 -1.80 -13.05 5.90
CA VAL A 83 -2.26 -14.17 5.04
C VAL A 83 -3.79 -14.19 4.84
N ASN A 84 -4.54 -13.49 5.69
CA ASN A 84 -6.00 -13.45 5.64
C ASN A 84 -6.52 -12.27 4.81
N ARG A 85 -7.63 -12.46 4.09
CA ARG A 85 -8.20 -11.45 3.16
C ARG A 85 -8.53 -10.12 3.85
N ILE A 86 -9.17 -10.15 5.02
CA ILE A 86 -9.58 -8.93 5.75
C ILE A 86 -8.34 -8.15 6.23
N PRO A 87 -7.38 -8.77 6.96
CA PRO A 87 -6.11 -8.14 7.28
C PRO A 87 -5.32 -7.62 6.07
N MET A 88 -5.32 -8.31 4.92
CA MET A 88 -4.66 -7.81 3.70
C MET A 88 -5.22 -6.48 3.22
N PHE A 89 -6.56 -6.33 3.22
CA PHE A 89 -7.20 -5.07 2.83
C PHE A 89 -6.87 -3.95 3.81
N LEU A 90 -6.91 -4.24 5.12
CA LEU A 90 -6.57 -3.26 6.15
C LEU A 90 -5.09 -2.88 6.07
N TYR A 91 -4.21 -3.85 5.87
CA TYR A 91 -2.77 -3.65 5.73
C TYR A 91 -2.45 -2.70 4.58
N GLY A 92 -2.94 -3.01 3.36
CA GLY A 92 -2.67 -2.12 2.23
C GLY A 92 -3.33 -0.75 2.41
N LEU A 93 -4.59 -0.67 2.85
CA LEU A 93 -5.28 0.60 3.07
C LEU A 93 -4.54 1.50 4.07
N LEU A 94 -4.16 0.97 5.23
CA LEU A 94 -3.39 1.69 6.24
C LEU A 94 -2.02 2.10 5.72
N GLY A 95 -1.34 1.24 4.96
CA GLY A 95 -0.07 1.56 4.33
C GLY A 95 -0.19 2.72 3.34
N GLY A 96 -1.23 2.72 2.51
CA GLY A 96 -1.50 3.79 1.56
C GLY A 96 -1.78 5.13 2.24
N ILE A 97 -2.58 5.12 3.31
CA ILE A 97 -2.86 6.31 4.14
C ILE A 97 -1.55 6.84 4.75
N LEU A 98 -0.78 5.94 5.38
CA LEU A 98 0.45 6.27 6.07
C LEU A 98 1.50 6.85 5.12
N LEU A 99 1.59 6.33 3.88
CA LEU A 99 2.46 6.87 2.85
C LEU A 99 2.18 8.35 2.58
N ILE A 100 0.91 8.72 2.41
CA ILE A 100 0.55 10.11 2.12
C ILE A 100 0.80 11.02 3.32
N ILE A 101 0.51 10.54 4.53
CA ILE A 101 0.83 11.28 5.76
C ILE A 101 2.34 11.55 5.82
N ILE A 102 3.17 10.52 5.64
CA ILE A 102 4.62 10.68 5.67
C ILE A 102 5.08 11.63 4.57
N ARG A 103 4.62 11.47 3.32
CA ARG A 103 5.01 12.38 2.22
C ARG A 103 4.61 13.84 2.44
N SER A 104 3.52 14.05 3.16
CA SER A 104 2.95 15.39 3.39
C SER A 104 3.62 16.12 4.55
N PHE A 105 4.07 15.39 5.57
CA PHE A 105 4.57 15.96 6.83
C PHE A 105 6.05 15.65 7.11
N SER A 106 6.71 14.81 6.31
CA SER A 106 8.12 14.45 6.47
C SER A 106 9.04 15.41 5.71
N VAL A 107 10.28 15.51 6.21
CA VAL A 107 11.40 16.13 5.49
C VAL A 107 11.85 15.25 4.30
N TYR A 108 11.57 13.95 4.36
CA TYR A 108 11.90 12.99 3.30
C TYR A 108 10.77 12.89 2.26
N TYR A 109 11.07 13.31 1.04
CA TYR A 109 10.09 13.48 -0.05
C TYR A 109 9.39 12.18 -0.49
N ASP A 110 10.02 11.01 -0.31
CA ASP A 110 9.48 9.75 -0.86
C ASP A 110 8.63 8.92 0.11
N GLY A 111 9.04 8.83 1.38
CA GLY A 111 8.27 8.21 2.46
C GLY A 111 8.03 6.69 2.39
N ILE A 112 8.36 6.01 1.27
CA ILE A 112 7.96 4.61 1.07
C ILE A 112 8.64 3.65 2.05
N ALA A 113 9.95 3.75 2.23
CA ALA A 113 10.69 2.84 3.10
C ALA A 113 10.17 2.90 4.55
N PHE A 114 9.93 4.11 5.07
CA PHE A 114 9.35 4.30 6.40
C PHE A 114 7.94 3.73 6.51
N THR A 115 7.13 3.91 5.46
CA THR A 115 5.78 3.33 5.41
C THR A 115 5.84 1.81 5.52
N ILE A 116 6.69 1.15 4.72
CA ILE A 116 6.83 -0.31 4.73
C ILE A 116 7.34 -0.81 6.08
N LEU A 117 8.35 -0.14 6.67
CA LEU A 117 8.86 -0.50 7.99
C LEU A 117 7.77 -0.42 9.07
N LEU A 118 6.99 0.67 9.08
CA LEU A 118 5.88 0.81 10.01
C LEU A 118 4.80 -0.24 9.76
N MET A 119 4.44 -0.49 8.50
CA MET A 119 3.45 -1.51 8.17
C MET A 119 3.87 -2.91 8.60
N ASN A 120 5.15 -3.26 8.44
CA ASN A 120 5.69 -4.53 8.92
C ASN A 120 5.62 -4.63 10.46
N LEU A 121 5.78 -3.51 11.17
CA LEU A 121 5.57 -3.45 12.62
C LEU A 121 4.09 -3.63 13.01
N PHE A 122 3.16 -3.11 12.20
CA PHE A 122 1.72 -3.27 12.40
C PHE A 122 1.17 -4.63 11.97
N ASN A 123 1.88 -5.37 11.11
CA ASN A 123 1.43 -6.67 10.62
C ASN A 123 0.96 -7.64 11.72
N PRO A 124 1.74 -7.92 12.79
CA PRO A 124 1.30 -8.84 13.85
C PRO A 124 0.05 -8.36 14.61
N LEU A 125 -0.26 -7.06 14.59
CA LEU A 125 -1.49 -6.53 15.17
C LEU A 125 -2.68 -6.77 14.25
N LEU A 126 -2.49 -6.67 12.93
CA LEU A 126 -3.51 -6.95 11.92
C LEU A 126 -3.79 -8.44 11.80
N ASP A 127 -2.77 -9.29 11.95
CA ASP A 127 -2.91 -10.75 11.94
C ASP A 127 -3.74 -11.28 13.11
N ARG A 128 -3.86 -10.53 14.23
CA ARG A 128 -4.79 -10.87 15.32
C ARG A 128 -6.26 -10.70 14.94
N ILE A 129 -6.55 -9.99 13.84
CA ILE A 129 -7.89 -9.80 13.30
C ILE A 129 -8.28 -11.03 12.46
N THR A 130 -8.04 -12.23 13.01
CA THR A 130 -8.44 -13.49 12.41
C THR A 130 -9.94 -13.66 12.61
N PRO A 131 -10.72 -14.06 11.58
CA PRO A 131 -12.04 -14.63 11.83
C PRO A 131 -11.87 -15.82 12.78
N GLY A 132 -12.71 -15.90 13.82
CA GLY A 132 -12.67 -16.99 14.79
C GLY A 132 -12.62 -18.34 14.08
N VAL A 133 -11.76 -19.23 14.56
CA VAL A 133 -11.68 -20.61 14.05
C VAL A 133 -13.03 -21.29 14.33
N SER A 134 -13.92 -21.26 13.34
CA SER A 134 -15.25 -21.88 13.39
C SER A 134 -15.21 -23.39 13.65
N GLY A 135 -14.03 -24.03 13.56
CA GLY A 135 -13.84 -25.46 13.80
C GLY A 135 -13.63 -25.88 15.26
N LEU A 136 -13.60 -24.94 16.23
CA LEU A 136 -13.45 -25.30 17.65
C LEU A 136 -14.78 -25.43 18.40
N GLU A 137 -15.89 -24.95 17.83
CA GLU A 137 -17.22 -25.17 18.40
C GLU A 137 -17.67 -26.63 18.22
N GLU A 138 -17.23 -27.31 17.17
CA GLU A 138 -17.63 -28.70 16.87
C GLU A 138 -16.91 -29.73 17.78
N VAL A 139 -15.70 -29.41 18.26
CA VAL A 139 -14.90 -30.29 19.15
C VAL A 139 -15.24 -30.07 20.63
N SER A 140 -15.83 -28.93 21.00
CA SER A 140 -16.29 -28.69 22.38
C SER A 140 -17.62 -29.38 22.71
N HIS A 141 -18.32 -29.90 21.71
CA HIS A 141 -19.61 -30.56 21.83
C HIS A 141 -19.58 -32.07 21.51
N ALA A 142 -18.40 -32.65 21.29
CA ALA A 142 -18.16 -34.08 21.09
C ALA A 142 -17.45 -34.70 22.31
#